data_AF-A0AAD8JK90-F1
#
_entry.id   AF-A0AAD8JK90-F1
#
_cell.length_a   1.000
_cell.length_b   1.000
_cell.length_c   1.000
_cell.angle_alpha   90.00
_cell.angle_beta   90.00
_cell.angle_gamma   90.00
#
_symmetry.space_group_name_H-M   'P 1'
#
loop_
_entity.id
_entity.type
_entity.pdbx_description
1 polymer ?
#
loop_
_entity_poly.entity_id
_entity_poly.type
_entity_poly.pdbx_seq_one_letter_code
_entity_poly.pdbx_strand_id
1 'polypeptide(L)' 'MWGTRVMSIVKKHDSGGLVWKRIKLTTTRKSNAKKRIQRVTQNEAVLRACSEPPPSKTQVCALQEATQYN' A
#
# COMPACT_ATOMS: atom_id res chain seq x y z
N MET A 1 -34.35 37.08 -44.42
CA MET A 1 -32.97 37.36 -43.93
C MET A 1 -32.66 36.31 -42.87
N TRP A 2 -31.87 35.30 -43.20
CA TRP A 2 -30.40 35.29 -43.12
C TRP A 2 -29.92 35.38 -41.66
N GLY A 3 -29.28 34.32 -41.20
CA GLY A 3 -28.51 34.36 -39.97
C GLY A 3 -28.77 33.16 -39.08
N THR A 4 -28.41 31.97 -39.57
CA THR A 4 -27.90 30.91 -38.70
C THR A 4 -26.96 31.57 -37.69
N ARG A 5 -27.36 31.66 -36.43
CA ARG A 5 -26.42 31.89 -35.32
C ARG A 5 -25.80 30.51 -35.05
N VAL A 6 -24.98 30.02 -35.97
CA VAL A 6 -23.52 30.21 -35.90
C VAL A 6 -23.12 29.94 -34.44
N MET A 7 -22.61 28.73 -34.23
CA MET A 7 -21.38 28.58 -33.45
C MET A 7 -21.55 28.69 -31.92
N SER A 8 -22.72 28.54 -31.30
CA SER A 8 -22.71 28.22 -29.84
C SER A 8 -22.23 26.79 -29.57
N ILE A 9 -22.17 25.96 -30.62
CA ILE A 9 -21.43 24.69 -30.68
C ILE A 9 -19.93 24.93 -30.98
N VAL A 10 -19.46 26.18 -31.01
CA VAL A 10 -18.05 26.52 -31.20
C VAL A 10 -17.65 27.40 -30.04
N LYS A 11 -16.91 26.92 -29.07
CA LYS A 11 -15.89 25.89 -29.09
C LYS A 11 -16.11 25.21 -27.76
N LYS A 12 -16.44 23.90 -27.74
CA LYS A 12 -16.09 23.12 -26.55
C LYS A 12 -14.61 23.33 -26.46
N HIS A 13 -14.19 24.20 -25.55
CA HIS A 13 -12.78 24.42 -25.31
C HIS A 13 -12.23 23.01 -25.14
N ASP A 14 -11.25 22.60 -25.95
CA ASP A 14 -10.64 21.26 -25.90
C ASP A 14 -9.92 21.00 -24.54
N SER A 15 -10.24 21.77 -23.51
CA SER A 15 -9.98 21.46 -22.11
C SER A 15 -10.90 20.33 -21.68
N GLY A 16 -10.38 19.10 -21.77
CA GLY A 16 -10.98 17.88 -21.26
C GLY A 16 -11.81 18.09 -20.00
N GLY A 17 -13.13 18.06 -20.17
CA GLY A 17 -14.15 18.47 -19.18
C GLY A 17 -14.28 17.58 -17.94
N LEU A 18 -13.28 16.74 -17.67
CA LEU A 18 -13.11 16.04 -16.40
C LEU A 18 -11.60 15.93 -16.10
N VAL A 19 -11.11 16.79 -15.21
CA VAL A 19 -9.70 16.75 -14.79
C VAL A 19 -9.53 15.64 -13.75
N TRP A 20 -8.93 14.54 -14.16
CA TRP A 20 -8.43 13.52 -13.24
C TRP A 20 -7.26 14.10 -12.44
N LYS A 21 -7.56 14.62 -11.25
CA LYS A 21 -6.56 15.26 -10.40
C LYS A 21 -5.49 14.23 -9.99
N ARG A 22 -4.26 14.40 -10.50
CA ARG A 22 -3.10 13.62 -10.08
C ARG A 22 -2.70 14.03 -8.68
N ILE A 23 -3.08 13.23 -7.69
CA ILE A 23 -2.73 13.49 -6.29
C ILE A 23 -1.24 13.17 -6.10
N LYS A 24 -0.49 14.13 -5.55
CA LYS A 24 0.91 13.93 -5.24
C LYS A 24 1.08 12.94 -4.09
N LEU A 25 2.20 12.23 -4.09
CA LEU A 25 2.58 11.38 -2.98
C LEU A 25 2.99 12.24 -1.78
N THR A 26 2.03 12.54 -0.91
CA THR A 26 2.26 13.29 0.33
C THR A 26 2.92 12.41 1.40
N THR A 27 3.51 13.04 2.42
CA THR A 27 4.16 12.36 3.55
C THR A 27 3.24 11.38 4.27
N THR A 28 1.98 11.76 4.51
CA THR A 28 0.97 10.88 5.13
C THR A 28 0.69 9.65 4.26
N ARG A 29 0.62 9.80 2.93
CA ARG A 29 0.44 8.68 2.00
C ARG A 29 1.64 7.74 2.03
N LYS A 30 2.87 8.27 2.09
CA LYS A 30 4.10 7.47 2.26
C LYS A 30 4.07 6.67 3.57
N SER A 31 3.65 7.29 4.67
CA SER A 31 3.52 6.61 5.97
C SER A 31 2.50 5.46 5.91
N ASN A 32 1.35 5.68 5.28
CA ASN A 32 0.35 4.61 5.09
C ASN A 32 0.91 3.46 4.23
N ALA A 33 1.63 3.77 3.15
CA ALA A 33 2.29 2.76 2.32
C ALA A 33 3.30 1.95 3.14
N LYS A 34 4.14 2.60 3.97
CA LYS A 34 5.08 1.91 4.87
C LYS A 34 4.36 0.97 5.84
N LYS A 35 3.26 1.40 6.46
CA LYS A 35 2.43 0.57 7.35
C LYS A 35 1.84 -0.65 6.62
N ARG A 36 1.35 -0.46 5.38
CA ARG A 36 0.82 -1.56 4.56
C ARG A 36 1.90 -2.59 4.25
N ILE A 37 3.10 -2.14 3.86
CA ILE A 37 4.24 -3.02 3.60
C ILE A 37 4.60 -3.81 4.85
N GLN A 38 4.78 -3.14 5.99
CA GLN A 38 5.11 -3.79 7.27
C GLN A 38 4.08 -4.86 7.67
N ARG A 39 2.79 -4.57 7.49
CA ARG A 39 1.72 -5.53 7.77
C ARG A 39 1.84 -6.78 6.90
N VAL A 40 2.07 -6.62 5.59
CA VAL A 40 2.23 -7.77 4.68
C VAL A 40 3.45 -8.59 5.07
N THR A 41 4.59 -7.95 5.36
CA THR A 41 5.80 -8.65 5.80
C THR A 41 5.59 -9.42 7.10
N GLN A 42 4.89 -8.84 8.08
CA GLN A 42 4.54 -9.53 9.33
C GLN A 42 3.62 -10.73 9.06
N ASN A 43 2.57 -10.55 8.24
CA ASN A 43 1.68 -11.64 7.87
C ASN A 43 2.44 -12.78 7.19
N GLU A 44 3.33 -12.47 6.26
CA GLU A 44 4.17 -13.47 5.59
C GLU A 44 5.12 -14.17 6.57
N ALA A 45 5.71 -13.44 7.53
CA ALA A 45 6.55 -14.03 8.56
C ALA A 45 5.78 -15.02 9.44
N VAL A 46 4.55 -14.67 9.83
CA VAL A 46 3.67 -15.55 10.61
C VAL A 46 3.29 -16.79 9.81
N LEU A 47 2.86 -16.63 8.55
CA LEU A 47 2.49 -17.76 7.69
C LEU A 47 3.67 -18.71 7.45
N ARG A 48 4.88 -18.17 7.25
CA ARG A 48 6.12 -18.95 7.14
C ARG A 48 6.40 -19.72 8.44
N ALA A 49 6.35 -19.04 9.59
CA ALA A 49 6.58 -19.67 10.89
C ALA A 49 5.57 -20.79 11.19
N CYS A 50 4.30 -20.63 10.79
CA CYS A 50 3.28 -21.68 10.94
C CYS A 50 3.44 -22.85 9.96
N SER A 51 4.25 -22.70 8.91
CA SER A 51 4.53 -23.76 7.94
C SER A 51 5.72 -24.64 8.36
N GLU A 52 6.56 -24.15 9.27
CA GLU A 52 7.65 -24.92 9.86
C GLU A 52 7.11 -25.80 10.99
N PRO A 53 7.58 -27.06 11.13
CA PRO A 53 7.22 -27.87 12.28
C PRO A 53 7.70 -27.17 13.56
N PRO A 54 6.92 -27.18 14.65
CA PRO A 54 7.32 -26.51 15.89
C PRO A 54 8.69 -27.05 16.34
N PRO A 55 9.60 -26.20 16.85
CA PRO A 55 10.88 -26.65 17.34
C PRO A 55 10.65 -27.73 18.40
N SER A 56 11.34 -28.85 18.28
CA SER A 56 11.21 -29.96 19.22
C SER A 56 11.49 -29.47 20.65
N LYS A 57 10.82 -30.05 21.65
CA LYS A 57 10.90 -29.63 23.07
C LYS A 57 12.34 -29.47 23.57
N THR A 58 13.31 -30.16 22.97
CA THR A 58 14.73 -30.08 23.27
C THR A 58 15.38 -28.74 22.87
N GLN A 59 14.95 -28.12 21.77
CA GLN A 59 15.47 -26.80 21.33
C GLN A 59 14.93 -25.64 22.17
N VAL A 60 13.68 -25.75 22.64
CA VAL A 60 13.07 -24.75 23.52
C VAL A 60 13.77 -24.71 24.88
N CYS A 61 14.16 -25.87 25.41
CA CYS A 61 14.90 -25.99 26.68
C CYS A 61 16.33 -25.41 26.59
N ALA A 62 17.04 -25.68 25.48
CA ALA A 62 18.42 -25.21 25.30
C ALA A 62 18.53 -23.68 25.13
N LEU A 63 17.51 -23.01 24.59
CA LEU A 63 17.49 -21.55 24.46
C LEU A 63 17.20 -20.83 25.78
N GLN A 64 16.51 -21.48 26.72
CA GLN A 64 16.20 -20.90 28.04
C GLN A 64 17.43 -20.93 28.97
N GLU A 65 18.26 -21.98 28.89
CA GLU A 65 19.49 -22.10 29.67
C GLU A 65 20.56 -21.05 29.25
N ALA A 66 20.65 -20.73 27.96
CA ALA A 66 21.61 -19.74 27.45
C ALA A 66 21.28 -18.29 27.88
N THR A 67 20.01 -17.99 28.18
CA THR A 67 19.58 -16.66 28.67
C THR A 67 19.73 -16.46 30.17
N GLN A 68 20.02 -17.52 30.93
CA GLN A 68 20.17 -17.44 32.39
C GLN A 68 21.63 -17.25 32.85
N TYR A 69 22.59 -17.32 31.93
CA TYR A 69 24.02 -17.07 32.16
C TYR A 69 24.54 -15.89 31.32
N ASN A 70 23.88 -14.74 31.43
CA ASN A 70 24.45 -13.41 31.20
C ASN A 70 23.86 -12.42 32.20
#